data_AF-A0A381ZWY5-F1
#
_entry.id   AF-A0A381ZWY5-F1
#
_cell.length_a   1.000
_cell.length_b   1.000
_cell.length_c   1.000
_cell.angle_alpha   90.00
_cell.angle_beta   90.00
_cell.angle_gamma   90.00
#
_symmetry.space_group_name_H-M   'P 1'
#
loop_
_entity.id
_entity.type
_entity.pdbx_description
1 polymer ?
#
loop_
_entity_poly.entity_id
_entity_poly.type
_entity_poly.pdbx_seq_one_letter_code
_entity_poly.pdbx_strand_id
1 'polypeptide(L)'
;MGAHNKISEDPNDPLIRKASTTGHRMVLGPGEPALSEWAEAKLSLPDEKAMMEYRVKRIRSELEKADLAGILLFDPMNQMYATYSPNMQLWITHNPSRYVFVATDGPLIQFDYPNCEFLSAHNHLVTEVRPATTFFYFVAGDRVEEQAQKFASEIADLIKTHGGGNRRLAVDVTTIAGN
;
A
#
# COMPACT_ATOMS: atom_id res chain seq x y z
N MET A 1 12.19 4.72 18.69
CA MET A 1 12.39 3.28 18.90
C MET A 1 11.24 2.59 18.16
N GLY A 2 11.42 1.82 17.10
CA GLY A 2 12.61 1.39 16.36
C GLY A 2 12.22 1.24 14.89
N ALA A 3 13.21 1.33 13.99
CA ALA A 3 13.03 1.07 12.58
C ALA A 3 12.48 -0.34 12.38
N HIS A 4 11.30 -0.47 11.78
CA HIS A 4 10.85 -1.76 11.29
C HIS A 4 11.67 -2.07 10.02
N ASN A 5 12.43 -3.16 10.08
CA ASN A 5 13.40 -3.57 9.08
C ASN A 5 12.75 -3.76 7.69
N LYS A 6 13.56 -3.61 6.65
CA LYS A 6 13.25 -4.04 5.28
C LYS A 6 12.59 -5.43 5.31
N ILE A 7 11.50 -5.59 4.58
CA ILE A 7 10.85 -6.89 4.39
C ILE A 7 11.89 -7.86 3.81
N SER A 8 12.09 -8.99 4.48
CA SER A 8 13.07 -10.01 4.11
C SER A 8 12.64 -10.70 2.81
N GLU A 9 13.58 -10.92 1.88
CA GLU A 9 13.38 -11.83 0.74
C GLU A 9 13.62 -13.31 1.13
N ASP A 10 13.99 -13.60 2.38
CA ASP A 10 14.22 -14.96 2.88
C ASP A 10 12.89 -15.73 2.96
N PRO A 11 12.73 -16.84 2.22
CA PRO A 11 11.54 -17.69 2.30
C PRO A 11 11.26 -18.24 3.71
N ASN A 12 12.24 -18.21 4.60
CA ASN A 12 12.12 -18.66 6.00
C ASN A 12 11.74 -17.53 6.97
N ASP A 13 11.54 -16.30 6.49
CA ASP A 13 11.06 -15.20 7.33
C ASP A 13 9.74 -15.60 8.02
N PRO A 14 9.59 -15.39 9.34
CA PRO A 14 8.39 -15.77 10.07
C PRO A 14 7.09 -15.20 9.48
N LEU A 15 7.10 -13.99 8.91
CA LEU A 15 5.96 -13.36 8.25
C LEU A 15 5.65 -14.01 6.91
N ILE A 16 6.69 -14.31 6.12
CA ILE A 16 6.53 -15.04 4.85
C ILE A 16 5.95 -16.43 5.12
N ARG A 17 6.53 -17.17 6.08
CA ARG A 17 6.10 -18.52 6.43
C ARG A 17 4.67 -18.59 6.97
N LYS A 18 4.27 -17.61 7.79
CA LYS A 18 2.90 -17.53 8.32
C LYS A 18 1.86 -17.37 7.22
N ALA A 19 2.26 -16.74 6.11
CA ALA A 19 1.37 -16.40 5.02
C ALA A 19 1.51 -17.32 3.79
N SER A 20 2.58 -18.11 3.70
CA SER A 20 2.84 -19.13 2.67
C SER A 20 2.43 -20.55 3.11
N THR A 21 1.20 -20.73 3.60
CA THR A 21 0.66 -22.05 3.98
C THR A 21 -0.17 -22.66 2.84
N THR A 22 -0.33 -23.98 2.81
CA THR A 22 -1.09 -24.67 1.75
C THR A 22 -2.53 -24.13 1.68
N GLY A 23 -2.93 -23.57 0.52
CA GLY A 23 -4.23 -22.91 0.33
C GLY A 23 -4.21 -21.39 0.52
N HIS A 24 -3.16 -20.84 1.13
CA HIS A 24 -2.91 -19.42 1.29
C HIS A 24 -1.82 -19.00 0.30
N ARG A 25 -2.18 -18.24 -0.73
CA ARG A 25 -1.20 -17.67 -1.65
C ARG A 25 -0.87 -16.25 -1.21
N MET A 26 0.40 -16.00 -0.92
CA MET A 26 0.95 -14.65 -0.75
C MET A 26 0.77 -13.81 -2.01
N VAL A 27 0.96 -14.44 -3.17
CA VAL A 27 0.73 -13.84 -4.47
C VAL A 27 -0.56 -14.40 -5.04
N LEU A 28 -1.62 -13.59 -5.02
CA LEU A 28 -2.82 -13.88 -5.79
C LEU A 28 -2.49 -13.68 -7.27
N GLY A 29 -2.80 -14.67 -8.09
CA GLY A 29 -2.47 -14.69 -9.51
C GLY A 29 -3.35 -15.69 -10.25
N PRO A 30 -3.28 -15.69 -11.58
CA PRO A 30 -4.06 -16.60 -12.42
C PRO A 30 -3.87 -18.06 -11.98
N GLY A 31 -4.97 -18.79 -11.89
CA GLY A 31 -5.00 -20.23 -11.72
C GLY A 31 -5.56 -20.90 -12.96
N GLU A 32 -5.65 -22.24 -12.95
CA GLU A 32 -6.37 -22.97 -14.00
C GLU A 32 -7.88 -22.62 -13.99
N PRO A 33 -8.54 -22.59 -15.16
CA PRO A 33 -8.02 -22.94 -16.49
C PRO A 33 -7.31 -21.81 -17.23
N ALA A 34 -7.23 -20.60 -16.67
CA ALA A 34 -6.73 -19.42 -17.38
C ALA A 34 -5.29 -19.60 -17.90
N LEU A 35 -4.44 -20.26 -17.12
CA LEU A 35 -3.06 -20.53 -17.53
C LEU A 35 -2.99 -21.43 -18.78
N SER A 36 -3.78 -22.52 -18.80
CA SER A 36 -3.85 -23.41 -19.95
C SER A 36 -4.42 -22.71 -21.19
N GLU A 37 -5.50 -21.93 -21.02
CA GLU A 37 -6.13 -21.18 -22.10
C GLU A 37 -5.18 -20.13 -22.71
N TRP A 38 -4.42 -19.43 -21.86
CA TRP A 38 -3.44 -18.44 -22.33
C TRP A 38 -2.25 -19.08 -23.03
N ALA A 39 -1.80 -20.25 -22.56
CA ALA A 39 -0.75 -21.01 -23.24
C ALA A 39 -1.19 -21.47 -24.64
N GLU A 40 -2.42 -21.97 -24.77
CA GLU A 40 -3.01 -22.36 -26.07
C GLU A 40 -3.16 -21.14 -27.00
N ALA A 41 -3.59 -20.00 -26.44
CA ALA A 41 -3.67 -18.72 -27.15
C ALA A 41 -2.29 -18.08 -27.43
N LYS A 42 -1.18 -18.70 -27.01
CA LYS A 42 0.20 -18.21 -27.16
C LYS A 42 0.44 -16.84 -26.53
N LEU A 43 -0.24 -16.56 -25.42
CA LEU A 43 -0.06 -15.36 -24.62
C LEU A 43 1.02 -15.59 -23.55
N SER A 44 1.99 -14.68 -23.48
CA SER A 44 2.99 -14.67 -22.40
C SER A 44 2.45 -13.97 -21.17
N LEU A 45 2.71 -14.53 -19.98
CA LEU A 45 2.45 -13.84 -18.72
C LEU A 45 3.31 -12.57 -18.59
N PRO A 46 2.81 -11.52 -17.94
CA PRO A 46 3.60 -10.32 -17.67
C PRO A 46 4.71 -10.60 -16.66
N ASP A 47 5.82 -9.87 -16.78
CA ASP A 47 6.80 -9.75 -15.71
C ASP A 47 6.22 -8.83 -14.62
N GLU A 48 5.75 -9.43 -13.53
CA GLU A 48 5.13 -8.71 -12.42
C GLU A 48 6.10 -7.74 -11.73
N LYS A 49 7.38 -8.11 -11.64
CA LYS A 49 8.41 -7.26 -11.02
C LYS A 49 8.62 -6.00 -11.84
N ALA A 50 8.84 -6.16 -13.15
CA ALA A 50 8.98 -5.04 -14.08
C ALA A 50 7.72 -4.16 -14.10
N MET A 51 6.53 -4.77 -14.01
CA MET A 51 5.26 -4.04 -13.95
C MET A 51 5.15 -3.18 -12.67
N MET A 52 5.50 -3.73 -11.49
CA MET A 52 5.51 -2.98 -10.23
C MET A 52 6.49 -1.80 -10.29
N GLU A 53 7.72 -2.04 -10.77
CA GLU A 53 8.75 -1.00 -10.92
C GLU A 53 8.32 0.13 -11.86
N TYR A 54 7.73 -0.24 -13.00
CA TYR A 54 7.19 0.73 -13.96
C TYR A 54 6.11 1.62 -13.33
N ARG A 55 5.15 1.04 -12.60
CA ARG A 55 4.04 1.78 -11.99
C ARG A 55 4.53 2.78 -10.95
N VAL A 56 5.39 2.37 -10.02
CA VAL A 56 5.95 3.25 -8.98
C VAL A 56 6.80 4.35 -9.60
N LYS A 57 7.65 4.03 -10.58
CA LYS A 57 8.45 5.03 -11.31
C LYS A 57 7.55 6.07 -11.99
N ARG A 58 6.45 5.63 -12.61
CA ARG A 58 5.49 6.52 -13.26
C ARG A 58 4.80 7.43 -12.24
N ILE A 59 4.35 6.91 -11.10
CA ILE A 59 3.76 7.73 -10.03
C ILE A 59 4.72 8.85 -9.64
N ARG A 60 5.96 8.51 -9.30
CA ARG A 60 6.98 9.49 -8.89
C ARG A 60 7.24 10.54 -9.96
N SER A 61 7.34 10.13 -11.22
CA SER A 61 7.52 11.07 -12.34
C SER A 61 6.37 12.07 -12.46
N GLU A 62 5.12 11.65 -12.23
CA GLU A 62 3.97 12.56 -12.24
C GLU A 62 3.97 13.50 -11.02
N LEU A 63 4.41 13.02 -9.85
CA LEU A 63 4.54 13.85 -8.65
C LEU A 63 5.64 14.91 -8.81
N GLU A 64 6.79 14.55 -9.39
CA GLU A 64 7.87 15.49 -9.72
C GLU A 64 7.37 16.58 -10.67
N LYS A 65 6.68 16.21 -11.75
CA LYS A 65 6.11 17.17 -12.72
C LYS A 65 5.11 18.13 -12.07
N ALA A 66 4.37 17.66 -11.06
CA ALA A 66 3.38 18.46 -10.35
C ALA A 66 3.96 19.28 -9.18
N ASP A 67 5.26 19.15 -8.91
CA ASP A 67 5.95 19.75 -7.75
C ASP A 67 5.25 19.38 -6.42
N LEU A 68 5.06 18.07 -6.22
CA LEU A 68 4.49 17.49 -5.01
C LEU A 68 5.56 16.76 -4.20
N ALA A 69 5.42 16.75 -2.87
CA ALA A 69 6.30 16.02 -1.96
C ALA A 69 5.93 14.52 -1.87
N GLY A 70 4.69 14.19 -2.19
CA GLY A 70 4.20 12.82 -2.20
C GLY A 70 2.71 12.74 -2.50
N ILE A 71 2.18 11.54 -2.41
CA ILE A 71 0.76 11.24 -2.53
C ILE A 71 0.31 10.25 -1.47
N LEU A 72 -0.92 10.43 -1.00
CA LEU A 72 -1.62 9.52 -0.10
C LEU A 72 -2.80 8.89 -0.85
N LEU A 73 -2.83 7.56 -0.88
CA LEU A 73 -3.77 6.76 -1.66
C LEU A 73 -4.68 5.94 -0.74
N PHE A 74 -5.96 6.28 -0.72
CA PHE A 74 -7.00 5.57 0.02
C PHE A 74 -7.85 4.69 -0.89
N ASP A 75 -7.98 5.01 -2.19
CA ASP A 75 -8.76 4.19 -3.10
C ASP A 75 -8.06 2.82 -3.29
N PRO A 76 -8.74 1.68 -3.05
CA PRO A 76 -8.12 0.36 -3.16
C PRO A 76 -7.59 0.04 -4.57
N MET A 77 -8.11 0.68 -5.62
CA MET A 77 -7.58 0.57 -6.99
C MET A 77 -6.26 1.33 -7.14
N ASN A 78 -6.16 2.53 -6.56
CA ASN A 78 -4.90 3.28 -6.55
C ASN A 78 -3.84 2.59 -5.69
N GLN A 79 -4.24 2.03 -4.54
CA GLN A 79 -3.38 1.19 -3.72
C GLN A 79 -2.86 0.00 -4.53
N MET A 80 -3.74 -0.75 -5.21
CA MET A 80 -3.35 -1.86 -6.08
C MET A 80 -2.42 -1.45 -7.21
N TYR A 81 -2.62 -0.26 -7.78
CA TYR A 81 -1.74 0.26 -8.81
C TYR A 81 -0.34 0.55 -8.25
N ALA A 82 -0.23 1.14 -7.06
CA ALA A 82 1.04 1.47 -6.43
C ALA A 82 1.76 0.23 -5.86
N THR A 83 1.03 -0.72 -5.27
CA THR A 83 1.62 -1.78 -4.43
C THR A 83 1.40 -3.18 -4.94
N TYR A 84 0.49 -3.40 -5.89
CA TYR A 84 0.14 -4.73 -6.38
C TYR A 84 -0.15 -5.74 -5.24
N SER A 85 -0.69 -5.24 -4.13
CA SER A 85 -0.96 -6.02 -2.92
C SER A 85 -2.44 -5.91 -2.57
N PRO A 86 -3.24 -6.98 -2.76
CA PRO A 86 -4.65 -6.95 -2.41
C PRO A 86 -4.87 -7.23 -0.92
N ASN A 87 -5.82 -6.53 -0.31
CA ASN A 87 -6.32 -6.83 1.04
C ASN A 87 -7.78 -6.42 1.13
N MET A 88 -8.68 -7.39 1.32
CA MET A 88 -10.13 -7.17 1.46
C MET A 88 -10.70 -6.12 0.48
N GLN A 89 -10.33 -6.17 -0.81
CA GLN A 89 -10.55 -5.08 -1.77
C GLN A 89 -11.96 -4.49 -1.73
N LEU A 90 -13.00 -5.34 -1.72
CA LEU A 90 -14.39 -4.89 -1.66
C LEU A 90 -14.78 -4.26 -0.32
N TRP A 91 -14.18 -4.67 0.79
CA TRP A 91 -14.41 -4.04 2.09
C TRP A 91 -13.75 -2.66 2.13
N ILE A 92 -12.53 -2.53 1.55
CA ILE A 92 -11.76 -1.28 1.55
C ILE A 92 -12.40 -0.20 0.69
N THR A 93 -13.22 -0.55 -0.31
CA THR A 93 -13.94 0.45 -1.13
C THR A 93 -14.85 1.36 -0.31
N HIS A 94 -15.32 0.91 0.85
CA HIS A 94 -16.27 1.65 1.69
C HIS A 94 -15.85 1.70 3.17
N ASN A 95 -14.67 1.19 3.51
CA ASN A 95 -14.09 1.28 4.83
C ASN A 95 -12.59 1.64 4.69
N PRO A 96 -12.17 2.90 4.95
CA PRO A 96 -10.82 3.37 4.71
C PRO A 96 -9.83 2.90 5.80
N SER A 97 -9.64 1.58 5.95
CA SER A 97 -8.70 1.02 6.94
C SER A 97 -7.32 0.68 6.40
N ARG A 98 -7.04 1.13 5.19
CA ARG A 98 -5.78 0.91 4.50
C ARG A 98 -5.48 2.11 3.63
N TYR A 99 -4.22 2.53 3.60
CA TYR A 99 -3.76 3.60 2.72
C TYR A 99 -2.27 3.45 2.40
N VAL A 100 -1.82 4.12 1.35
CA VAL A 100 -0.42 4.06 0.90
C VAL A 100 0.13 5.46 0.77
N PHE A 101 1.28 5.71 1.40
CA PHE A 101 2.07 6.92 1.18
C PHE A 101 3.18 6.64 0.19
N VAL A 102 3.24 7.42 -0.89
CA VAL A 102 4.36 7.39 -1.85
C VAL A 102 5.04 8.74 -1.82
N ALA A 103 6.27 8.79 -1.30
CA ALA A 103 7.11 9.98 -1.44
C ALA A 103 7.56 10.15 -2.89
N THR A 104 7.66 11.40 -3.35
CA THR A 104 8.19 11.73 -4.67
C THR A 104 9.63 11.23 -4.82
N ASP A 105 10.44 11.51 -3.81
CA ASP A 105 11.76 10.91 -3.61
C ASP A 105 11.82 10.33 -2.18
N GLY A 106 11.99 9.02 -2.06
CA GLY A 106 12.01 8.34 -0.76
C GLY A 106 11.14 7.08 -0.70
N PRO A 107 10.48 6.81 0.45
CA PRO A 107 9.82 5.53 0.68
C PRO A 107 8.47 5.39 -0.02
N LEU A 108 8.08 4.14 -0.22
CA LEU A 108 6.69 3.74 -0.42
C LEU A 108 6.28 2.98 0.85
N ILE A 109 5.32 3.54 1.60
CA ILE A 109 4.87 3.02 2.89
C ILE A 109 3.44 2.55 2.77
N GLN A 110 3.18 1.30 3.13
CA GLN A 110 1.82 0.76 3.20
C GLN A 110 1.32 0.78 4.64
N PHE A 111 0.18 1.41 4.86
CA PHE A 111 -0.54 1.37 6.13
C PHE A 111 -1.65 0.36 6.01
N ASP A 112 -1.48 -0.80 6.64
CA ASP A 112 -2.36 -1.94 6.46
C ASP A 112 -3.28 -2.19 7.65
N TYR A 113 -4.35 -2.95 7.40
CA TYR A 113 -5.22 -3.40 8.47
C TYR A 113 -4.39 -4.19 9.50
N PRO A 114 -4.58 -3.97 10.82
CA PRO A 114 -3.79 -4.64 11.83
C PRO A 114 -3.80 -6.17 11.67
N ASN A 115 -2.62 -6.79 11.74
CA ASN A 115 -2.36 -8.22 11.49
C ASN A 115 -2.39 -8.65 10.03
N CYS A 116 -2.44 -7.73 9.07
CA CYS A 116 -2.36 -8.01 7.63
C CYS A 116 -1.03 -7.57 7.00
N GLU A 117 -0.02 -7.23 7.79
CA GLU A 117 1.22 -6.59 7.33
C GLU A 117 2.00 -7.46 6.33
N PHE A 118 1.78 -8.78 6.36
CA PHE A 118 2.39 -9.74 5.45
C PHE A 118 1.85 -9.69 4.01
N LEU A 119 0.67 -9.12 3.76
CA LEU A 119 0.00 -9.18 2.44
C LEU A 119 0.69 -8.39 1.34
N SER A 120 1.66 -7.53 1.68
CA SER A 120 2.49 -6.80 0.70
C SER A 120 3.91 -7.32 0.60
N ALA A 121 4.26 -8.38 1.32
CA ALA A 121 5.65 -8.79 1.46
C ALA A 121 6.30 -9.29 0.15
N HIS A 122 5.51 -9.61 -0.88
CA HIS A 122 6.01 -9.96 -2.21
C HIS A 122 6.48 -8.75 -3.03
N ASN A 123 6.10 -7.52 -2.66
CA ASN A 123 6.50 -6.33 -3.40
C ASN A 123 7.74 -5.67 -2.77
N HIS A 124 8.89 -5.84 -3.44
CA HIS A 124 10.18 -5.29 -3.01
C HIS A 124 10.25 -3.76 -2.98
N LEU A 125 9.29 -3.05 -3.57
CA LEU A 125 9.22 -1.59 -3.57
C LEU A 125 8.56 -1.03 -2.32
N VAL A 126 7.79 -1.84 -1.58
CA VAL A 126 7.21 -1.45 -0.29
C VAL A 126 8.33 -1.43 0.75
N THR A 127 8.79 -0.22 1.08
CA THR A 127 9.95 -0.04 1.97
C THR A 127 9.60 -0.20 3.44
N GLU A 128 8.33 -0.01 3.80
CA GLU A 128 7.84 -0.09 5.17
C GLU A 128 6.35 -0.44 5.19
N VAL A 129 5.94 -1.25 6.17
CA VAL A 129 4.52 -1.54 6.45
C VAL A 129 4.21 -1.14 7.88
N ARG A 130 3.14 -0.36 8.07
CA ARG A 130 2.66 0.10 9.39
C ARG A 130 1.22 -0.31 9.60
N PRO A 131 0.76 -0.48 10.86
CA PRO A 131 -0.66 -0.57 11.14
C PRO A 131 -1.36 0.74 10.76
N ALA A 132 -2.51 0.65 10.10
CA ALA A 132 -3.30 1.81 9.72
C ALA A 132 -3.95 2.47 10.95
N THR A 133 -3.74 3.77 11.11
CA THR A 133 -4.56 4.61 11.97
C THR A 133 -5.85 4.96 11.23
N THR A 134 -6.99 4.44 11.70
CA THR A 134 -8.29 4.60 11.04
C THR A 134 -9.20 5.54 11.82
N PHE A 135 -9.89 6.44 11.11
CA PHE A 135 -10.70 7.50 11.72
C PHE A 135 -12.12 7.57 11.14
N PHE A 136 -12.68 6.44 10.69
CA PHE A 136 -14.09 6.33 10.31
C PHE A 136 -14.92 5.71 11.44
N TYR A 137 -16.21 6.07 11.50
CA TYR A 137 -17.07 5.83 12.66
C TYR A 137 -17.11 4.37 13.14
N PHE A 138 -17.15 3.39 12.22
CA PHE A 138 -17.25 1.98 12.59
C PHE A 138 -16.06 1.48 13.45
N VAL A 139 -14.84 1.96 13.20
CA VAL A 139 -13.65 1.55 13.97
C VAL A 139 -13.33 2.54 15.09
N ALA A 140 -13.51 3.83 14.85
CA ALA A 140 -13.10 4.88 15.78
C ALA A 140 -14.18 5.27 16.79
N GLY A 141 -15.47 5.02 16.49
CA GLY A 141 -16.61 5.47 17.31
C GLY A 141 -16.54 6.98 17.59
N ASP A 142 -16.74 7.36 18.84
CA ASP A 142 -16.66 8.77 19.27
C ASP A 142 -15.23 9.35 19.28
N ARG A 143 -14.20 8.54 18.98
CA ARG A 143 -12.80 8.97 18.95
C ARG A 143 -12.30 9.34 17.55
N VAL A 144 -13.21 9.57 16.59
CA VAL A 144 -12.85 9.94 15.20
C VAL A 144 -11.87 11.11 15.16
N GLU A 145 -12.12 12.19 15.90
CA GLU A 145 -11.25 13.37 15.92
C GLU A 145 -9.85 13.06 16.46
N GLU A 146 -9.77 12.31 17.58
CA GLU A 146 -8.52 11.89 18.18
C GLU A 146 -7.68 11.05 17.21
N GLN A 147 -8.31 10.08 16.52
CA GLN A 147 -7.63 9.21 15.56
C GLN A 147 -7.22 9.98 14.29
N ALA A 148 -8.08 10.89 13.80
CA ALA A 148 -7.76 11.74 12.66
C ALA A 148 -6.54 12.63 12.95
N GLN A 149 -6.44 13.18 14.17
CA GLN A 149 -5.31 14.02 14.56
C GLN A 149 -4.01 13.21 14.69
N LYS A 150 -4.08 11.98 15.21
CA LYS A 150 -2.93 11.05 15.23
C LYS A 150 -2.46 10.70 13.82
N PHE A 151 -3.38 10.31 12.96
CA PHE A 151 -3.12 10.03 11.54
C PHE A 151 -2.49 11.25 10.84
N ALA A 152 -3.09 12.44 10.97
CA ALA A 152 -2.61 13.64 10.31
C ALA A 152 -1.20 14.04 10.79
N SER A 153 -0.91 13.86 12.09
CA SER A 153 0.42 14.11 12.65
C SER A 153 1.47 13.17 12.05
N GLU A 154 1.15 11.87 11.93
CA GLU A 154 2.06 10.90 11.32
C GLU A 154 2.36 11.23 9.85
N ILE A 155 1.34 11.57 9.06
CA ILE A 155 1.52 11.95 7.65
C ILE A 155 2.31 13.27 7.53
N ALA A 156 2.06 14.24 8.41
CA ALA A 156 2.81 15.50 8.43
C ALA A 156 4.30 15.27 8.72
N ASP A 157 4.63 14.35 9.63
CA ASP A 157 6.01 13.97 9.94
C ASP A 157 6.70 13.27 8.77
N LEU A 158 5.98 12.42 8.03
CA LEU A 158 6.50 11.81 6.79
C LEU A 158 6.81 12.87 5.73
N ILE A 159 5.90 13.82 5.50
CA ILE A 159 6.12 14.92 4.55
C ILE A 159 7.29 15.80 4.99
N LYS A 160 7.41 16.08 6.30
CA LYS A 160 8.56 16.85 6.82
C LYS A 160 9.88 16.11 6.60
N THR A 161 9.88 14.78 6.72
CA THR A 161 11.08 13.95 6.61
C THR A 161 11.49 13.71 5.16
N HIS A 162 10.53 13.44 4.28
CA HIS A 162 10.78 13.00 2.89
C HIS A 162 10.46 14.07 1.83
N GLY A 163 9.79 15.16 2.19
CA GLY A 163 9.37 16.18 1.24
C GLY A 163 10.46 17.17 0.80
N GLY A 164 11.68 17.09 1.36
CA GLY A 164 12.79 17.97 0.97
C GLY A 164 12.50 19.48 1.15
N GLY A 165 11.60 19.83 2.07
CA GLY A 165 11.10 21.20 2.27
C GLY A 165 9.78 21.51 1.55
N ASN A 166 9.40 20.72 0.53
CA ASN A 166 8.07 20.78 -0.07
C ASN A 166 7.04 20.14 0.89
N ARG A 167 5.89 20.80 1.06
CA ARG A 167 4.79 20.37 1.93
C ARG A 167 3.49 20.08 1.18
N ARG A 168 3.52 20.09 -0.15
CA ARG A 168 2.36 19.83 -1.00
C ARG A 168 2.17 18.33 -1.13
N LEU A 169 1.07 17.82 -0.59
CA LEU A 169 0.70 16.40 -0.62
C LEU A 169 -0.54 16.24 -1.50
N ALA A 170 -0.49 15.34 -2.48
CA ALA A 170 -1.70 14.90 -3.17
C ALA A 170 -2.45 13.88 -2.31
N VAL A 171 -3.78 13.90 -2.40
CA VAL A 171 -4.67 12.92 -1.78
C VAL A 171 -5.72 12.56 -2.83
N ASP A 172 -6.05 11.28 -2.97
CA ASP A 172 -7.12 10.83 -3.86
C ASP A 172 -8.51 11.05 -3.24
N VAL A 173 -9.14 10.01 -2.68
CA VAL A 173 -10.48 10.09 -2.07
C VAL A 173 -10.37 9.59 -0.65
N THR A 174 -10.56 10.49 0.31
CA THR A 174 -10.55 10.13 1.74
C THR A 174 -11.89 10.44 2.39
N THR A 175 -12.16 9.81 3.54
CA THR A 175 -13.32 10.14 4.35
C THR A 175 -13.06 11.43 5.13
N ILE A 176 -14.08 12.25 5.31
CA ILE A 176 -14.01 13.37 6.24
C ILE A 176 -14.14 12.87 7.69
N ALA A 177 -13.38 13.48 8.60
CA ALA A 177 -13.51 13.22 10.03
C ALA A 177 -14.69 14.05 10.56
N GLY A 178 -15.76 13.37 11.01
CA GLY A 178 -16.96 14.04 11.51
C GLY A 178 -17.81 14.68 10.41
N ASN A 179 -19.02 15.14 10.79
CA ASN A 179 -19.92 15.89 9.91
C ASN A 179 -19.43 17.31 9.68
#